data_AF-A0A1E4FT27-F1
#
_entry.id   AF-A0A1E4FT27-F1
#
_cell.length_a   1.000
_cell.length_b   1.000
_cell.length_c   1.000
_cell.angle_alpha   90.00
_cell.angle_beta   90.00
_cell.angle_gamma   90.00
#
_symmetry.space_group_name_H-M   'P 1'
#
loop_
_entity.id
_entity.type
_entity.pdbx_description
1 polymer ?
#
loop_
_entity_poly.entity_id
_entity_poly.type
_entity_poly.pdbx_seq_one_letter_code
_entity_poly.pdbx_strand_id
1 'polypeptide(L)'
;MQTYVSPPSFCGLLFRDAGNGVWKASPNEEFWPVYRANKNGLFRIGLKVEAVDNDQWSVVFTARFAPGNVQQCIDQLLQRFEGTAAERDEAQRRRIDFEAEIAARRAAKKAEQEAMLAVELPKAIAAARQCLATYGEFTVSKKRVREIIAHSENPDAPWPLGEASLADLRTAVAETEDKSDYMLRHVATLDKEAVDWPEDEVVEAVLNLTGRDGDMASFDNDIGWNRPDSSPGHWCAAMVGSGDPAKRAAGIKLGRVLVGKYSVTQLGRSAA
;
A
#
# COMPACT_ATOMS: atom_id res chain seq x y z
N MET A 1 -76.53 25.63 -17.68
CA MET A 1 -75.20 25.22 -18.21
C MET A 1 -74.22 25.18 -17.05
N GLN A 2 -73.66 24.00 -16.72
CA GLN A 2 -72.52 23.94 -15.79
C GLN A 2 -71.29 24.42 -16.55
N THR A 3 -70.66 25.50 -16.09
CA THR A 3 -69.37 25.96 -16.58
C THR A 3 -68.27 25.11 -15.94
N TYR A 4 -67.67 24.22 -16.73
CA TYR A 4 -66.53 23.42 -16.28
C TYR A 4 -65.22 24.21 -16.43
N VAL A 5 -64.26 23.94 -15.54
CA VAL A 5 -62.89 24.44 -15.66
C VAL A 5 -62.23 23.79 -16.89
N SER A 6 -61.65 24.61 -17.77
CA SER A 6 -60.92 24.12 -18.94
C SER A 6 -59.68 23.31 -18.54
N PRO A 7 -59.26 22.31 -19.33
CA PRO A 7 -58.03 21.58 -19.08
C PRO A 7 -56.82 22.52 -19.10
N PRO A 8 -55.82 22.33 -18.21
CA PRO A 8 -54.61 23.13 -18.22
C PRO A 8 -53.74 22.80 -19.43
N SER A 9 -52.95 23.78 -19.88
CA SER A 9 -51.78 23.53 -20.72
C SER A 9 -50.70 22.86 -19.88
N PHE A 10 -50.33 21.63 -20.24
CA PHE A 10 -49.40 20.83 -19.47
C PHE A 10 -48.56 19.92 -20.39
N CYS A 11 -47.23 20.08 -20.39
CA CYS A 11 -46.27 19.24 -21.13
C CYS A 11 -46.68 18.94 -22.59
N GLY A 12 -47.21 19.91 -23.32
CA GLY A 12 -47.64 19.73 -24.72
C GLY A 12 -48.80 18.73 -24.92
N LEU A 13 -49.52 18.34 -23.84
CA LEU A 13 -50.67 17.45 -23.93
C LEU A 13 -51.83 18.09 -24.69
N LEU A 14 -52.38 17.35 -25.64
CA LEU A 14 -53.56 17.77 -26.42
C LEU A 14 -54.82 17.10 -25.86
N PHE A 15 -55.51 17.81 -24.97
CA PHE A 15 -56.74 17.32 -24.35
C PHE A 15 -57.93 17.34 -25.31
N ARG A 16 -58.68 16.25 -25.33
CA ARG A 16 -59.95 16.09 -26.05
C ARG A 16 -61.09 15.85 -25.06
N ASP A 17 -62.22 16.51 -25.28
CA ASP A 17 -63.40 16.34 -24.43
C ASP A 17 -63.95 14.92 -24.58
N ALA A 18 -64.17 14.25 -23.45
CA ALA A 18 -64.75 12.93 -23.34
C ALA A 18 -66.16 12.95 -22.71
N GLY A 19 -66.71 14.15 -22.47
CA GLY A 19 -68.01 14.37 -21.87
C GLY A 19 -67.97 14.49 -20.34
N ASN A 20 -69.04 15.03 -19.76
CA ASN A 20 -69.24 15.16 -18.30
C ASN A 20 -68.10 15.90 -17.56
N GLY A 21 -67.45 16.87 -18.22
CA GLY A 21 -66.33 17.61 -17.66
C GLY A 21 -65.04 16.78 -17.53
N VAL A 22 -64.90 15.70 -18.31
CA VAL A 22 -63.72 14.86 -18.38
C VAL A 22 -63.00 15.08 -19.70
N TRP A 23 -61.69 15.25 -19.64
CA TRP A 23 -60.83 15.43 -20.80
C TRP A 23 -59.73 14.38 -20.81
N LYS A 24 -59.36 13.90 -22.00
CA LYS A 24 -58.34 12.88 -22.18
C LYS A 24 -57.25 13.34 -23.14
N ALA A 25 -56.00 13.02 -22.83
CA ALA A 25 -54.85 13.22 -23.70
C ALA A 25 -53.99 11.94 -23.74
N SER A 26 -53.22 11.76 -24.81
CA SER A 26 -52.16 10.76 -24.87
C SER A 26 -50.90 11.32 -24.22
N PRO A 27 -50.25 10.60 -23.29
CA PRO A 27 -49.00 11.05 -22.69
C PRO A 27 -47.87 11.05 -23.72
N ASN A 28 -46.91 11.97 -23.55
CA ASN A 28 -45.67 12.06 -24.33
C ASN A 28 -44.44 11.90 -23.41
N GLU A 29 -43.23 11.96 -23.98
CA GLU A 29 -41.99 11.79 -23.22
C GLU A 29 -41.77 12.89 -22.18
N GLU A 30 -42.21 14.12 -22.45
CA GLU A 30 -42.08 15.27 -21.53
C GLU A 30 -42.99 15.14 -20.30
N PHE A 31 -44.13 14.47 -20.43
CA PHE A 31 -45.10 14.27 -19.35
C PHE A 31 -44.58 13.34 -18.24
N TRP A 32 -43.90 12.24 -18.60
CA TRP A 32 -43.59 11.17 -17.64
C TRP A 32 -42.65 11.58 -16.50
N PRO A 33 -41.55 12.32 -16.73
CA PRO A 33 -40.68 12.78 -15.66
C PRO A 33 -41.42 13.64 -14.63
N VAL A 34 -42.22 14.60 -15.12
CA VAL A 34 -43.01 15.50 -14.27
C VAL A 34 -44.09 14.72 -13.52
N TYR A 35 -44.78 13.79 -14.19
CA TYR A 35 -45.81 12.95 -13.60
C TYR A 35 -45.26 12.07 -12.46
N ARG A 36 -44.11 11.41 -12.68
CA ARG A 36 -43.49 10.57 -11.65
C ARG A 36 -43.06 11.39 -10.43
N ALA A 37 -42.50 12.57 -10.65
CA ALA A 37 -42.08 13.46 -9.56
C ALA A 37 -43.26 14.09 -8.80
N ASN A 38 -44.38 14.37 -9.48
CA ASN A 38 -45.49 15.16 -8.92
C ASN A 38 -46.82 14.41 -8.87
N LYS A 39 -46.84 13.08 -8.91
CA LYS A 39 -48.05 12.23 -9.02
C LYS A 39 -49.17 12.66 -8.08
N ASN A 40 -48.87 12.88 -6.80
CA ASN A 40 -49.85 13.26 -5.79
C ASN A 40 -50.34 14.72 -5.97
N GLY A 41 -49.46 15.62 -6.42
CA GLY A 41 -49.82 17.01 -6.73
C GLY A 41 -50.73 17.11 -7.94
N LEU A 42 -50.41 16.37 -9.01
CA LEU A 42 -51.22 16.27 -10.22
C LEU A 42 -52.60 15.64 -9.94
N PHE A 43 -52.65 14.61 -9.09
CA PHE A 43 -53.91 14.00 -8.67
C PHE A 43 -54.82 15.00 -7.95
N ARG A 44 -54.27 15.84 -7.07
CA ARG A 44 -55.02 16.86 -6.31
C ARG A 44 -55.61 17.97 -7.18
N ILE A 45 -55.06 18.18 -8.38
CA ILE A 45 -55.57 19.16 -9.36
C ILE A 45 -56.41 18.53 -10.47
N GLY A 46 -56.81 17.27 -10.28
CA GLY A 46 -57.72 16.56 -11.17
C GLY A 46 -57.04 15.84 -12.35
N LEU A 47 -55.72 15.71 -12.37
CA LEU A 47 -54.97 14.96 -13.39
C LEU A 47 -54.56 13.58 -12.86
N LYS A 48 -54.93 12.53 -13.58
CA LYS A 48 -54.48 11.15 -13.31
C LYS A 48 -54.10 10.45 -14.61
N VAL A 49 -53.49 9.28 -14.46
CA VAL A 49 -53.19 8.39 -15.58
C VAL A 49 -54.05 7.15 -15.43
N GLU A 50 -54.69 6.73 -16.52
CA GLU A 50 -55.49 5.50 -16.61
C GLU A 50 -54.91 4.60 -17.68
N ALA A 51 -54.91 3.29 -17.43
CA ALA A 51 -54.64 2.30 -18.47
C ALA A 51 -55.91 2.16 -19.34
N VAL A 52 -55.75 2.24 -20.65
CA VAL A 52 -56.84 2.11 -21.62
C VAL A 52 -56.96 0.66 -22.09
N ASP A 53 -55.83 0.04 -22.45
CA ASP A 53 -55.65 -1.36 -22.87
C ASP A 53 -54.21 -1.80 -22.51
N ASN A 54 -53.81 -3.05 -22.85
CA ASN A 54 -52.43 -3.51 -22.69
C ASN A 54 -51.47 -2.57 -23.44
N ASP A 55 -50.58 -1.93 -22.71
CA ASP A 55 -49.55 -0.97 -23.16
C ASP A 55 -50.02 0.44 -23.60
N GLN A 56 -51.30 0.79 -23.46
CA GLN A 56 -51.77 2.15 -23.75
C GLN A 56 -52.23 2.90 -22.49
N TRP A 57 -51.61 4.06 -22.26
CA TRP A 57 -51.93 4.96 -21.15
C TRP A 57 -52.63 6.23 -21.65
N SER A 58 -53.57 6.75 -20.87
CA SER A 58 -54.19 8.06 -21.11
C SER A 58 -54.08 8.95 -19.89
N VAL A 59 -53.78 10.23 -20.12
CA VAL A 59 -53.85 11.28 -19.11
C VAL A 59 -55.28 11.79 -19.06
N VAL A 60 -55.91 11.72 -17.89
CA VAL A 60 -57.29 12.10 -17.66
C VAL A 60 -57.34 13.32 -16.76
N PHE A 61 -57.96 14.39 -17.25
CA PHE A 61 -58.29 15.58 -16.49
C PHE A 61 -59.78 15.59 -16.15
N THR A 62 -60.12 15.74 -14.87
CA THR A 62 -61.52 15.81 -14.42
C THR A 62 -61.82 17.17 -13.81
N ALA A 63 -62.54 18.01 -14.56
CA ALA A 63 -62.82 19.40 -14.20
C ALA A 63 -63.58 19.54 -12.87
N ARG A 64 -64.37 18.52 -12.47
CA ARG A 64 -65.10 18.50 -11.19
C ARG A 64 -64.18 18.57 -9.96
N PHE A 65 -62.96 18.04 -10.07
CA PHE A 65 -61.98 17.99 -8.97
C PHE A 65 -60.87 19.03 -9.15
N ALA A 66 -60.89 19.78 -10.24
CA ALA A 66 -59.88 20.77 -10.53
C ALA A 66 -60.17 22.07 -9.77
N PRO A 67 -59.17 22.69 -9.13
CA PRO A 67 -59.33 24.01 -8.55
C PRO A 67 -59.47 25.07 -9.67
N GLY A 68 -60.12 26.20 -9.37
CA GLY A 68 -60.32 27.28 -10.34
C GLY A 68 -59.02 27.90 -10.88
N ASN A 69 -57.90 27.71 -10.17
CA ASN A 69 -56.55 28.14 -10.57
C ASN A 69 -55.65 26.99 -11.04
N VAL A 70 -56.23 25.94 -11.64
CA VAL A 70 -55.50 24.73 -12.09
C VAL A 70 -54.23 25.02 -12.89
N GLN A 71 -54.24 26.01 -13.78
CA GLN A 71 -53.05 26.37 -14.58
C GLN A 71 -51.90 26.85 -13.68
N GLN A 72 -52.19 27.74 -12.72
CA GLN A 72 -51.18 28.25 -11.79
C GLN A 72 -50.58 27.13 -10.94
N CYS A 73 -51.39 26.14 -10.55
CA CYS A 73 -50.88 24.97 -9.82
C CYS A 73 -49.97 24.10 -10.69
N ILE A 74 -50.27 23.94 -11.99
CA ILE A 74 -49.40 23.24 -12.94
C ILE A 74 -48.06 23.97 -13.10
N ASP A 75 -48.10 25.28 -13.32
CA ASP A 75 -46.90 26.09 -13.53
C ASP A 75 -45.96 26.01 -12.31
N GLN A 76 -46.52 26.03 -11.09
CA GLN A 76 -45.75 25.86 -9.85
C GLN A 76 -45.12 24.46 -9.72
N LEU A 77 -45.82 23.40 -10.16
CA LEU A 77 -45.29 22.04 -10.13
C LEU A 77 -44.14 21.87 -11.15
N LEU A 78 -44.27 22.48 -12.34
CA LEU A 78 -43.22 22.49 -13.36
C LEU A 78 -41.98 23.24 -12.88
N GLN A 79 -42.16 24.45 -12.34
CA GLN A 79 -41.06 25.25 -11.81
C GLN A 79 -40.27 24.51 -10.70
N ARG A 80 -40.99 23.82 -9.79
CA ARG A 80 -40.35 23.00 -8.75
C ARG A 80 -39.60 21.81 -9.34
N PHE A 81 -40.18 21.15 -10.35
CA PHE A 81 -39.55 20.02 -11.01
C PHE A 81 -38.24 20.43 -11.68
N GLU A 82 -38.24 21.50 -12.47
CA GLU A 82 -37.07 22.05 -13.15
C GLU A 82 -35.96 22.44 -12.17
N GLY A 83 -36.32 23.13 -11.07
CA GLY A 83 -35.37 23.47 -10.01
C GLY A 83 -34.69 22.24 -9.40
N THR A 84 -35.48 21.21 -9.05
CA THR A 84 -34.93 19.97 -8.47
C THR A 84 -34.14 19.12 -9.48
N ALA A 85 -34.44 19.21 -10.78
CA ALA A 85 -33.69 18.51 -11.81
C ALA A 85 -32.31 19.15 -11.99
N ALA A 86 -32.25 20.48 -12.09
CA ALA A 86 -31.00 21.23 -12.19
C ALA A 86 -30.08 21.00 -10.98
N GLU A 87 -30.63 21.01 -9.76
CA GLU A 87 -29.88 20.72 -8.53
C GLU A 87 -29.30 19.29 -8.51
N ARG A 88 -30.06 18.29 -9.01
CA ARG A 88 -29.58 16.91 -9.10
C ARG A 88 -28.45 16.76 -10.12
N ASP A 89 -28.59 17.40 -11.28
CA ASP A 89 -27.57 17.36 -12.34
C ASP A 89 -26.27 18.02 -11.86
N GLU A 90 -26.38 19.15 -11.17
CA GLU A 90 -25.22 19.82 -10.58
C GLU A 90 -24.56 18.97 -9.49
N ALA A 91 -25.35 18.37 -8.59
CA ALA A 91 -24.83 17.46 -7.56
C ALA A 91 -24.15 16.23 -8.18
N GLN A 92 -24.70 15.68 -9.26
CA GLN A 92 -24.11 14.55 -9.97
C GLN A 92 -22.79 14.93 -10.64
N ARG A 93 -22.69 16.10 -11.28
CA ARG A 93 -21.44 16.60 -11.86
C ARG A 93 -20.37 16.77 -10.79
N ARG A 94 -20.68 17.47 -9.69
CA ARG A 94 -19.75 17.66 -8.57
C ARG A 94 -19.25 16.32 -8.00
N ARG A 95 -20.13 15.32 -7.92
CA ARG A 95 -19.74 13.98 -7.47
C ARG A 95 -18.78 13.30 -8.45
N ILE A 96 -19.06 13.36 -9.75
CA ILE A 96 -18.19 12.79 -10.79
C ILE A 96 -16.81 13.47 -10.76
N ASP A 97 -16.79 14.80 -10.68
CA ASP A 97 -15.56 15.58 -10.63
C ASP A 97 -14.73 15.23 -9.38
N PHE A 98 -15.38 15.11 -8.23
CA PHE A 98 -14.72 14.72 -6.98
C PHE A 98 -14.17 13.28 -7.02
N GLU A 99 -14.93 12.33 -7.57
CA GLU A 99 -14.47 10.95 -7.76
C GLU A 99 -13.27 10.90 -8.73
N ALA A 100 -13.29 11.70 -9.80
CA ALA A 100 -12.18 11.84 -10.74
C ALA A 100 -10.94 12.46 -10.08
N GLU A 101 -11.09 13.48 -9.25
CA GLU A 101 -9.99 14.10 -8.50
C GLU A 101 -9.34 13.11 -7.53
N ILE A 102 -10.13 12.34 -6.78
CA ILE A 102 -9.62 11.31 -5.88
C ILE A 102 -8.86 10.23 -6.67
N ALA A 103 -9.40 9.78 -7.80
CA ALA A 103 -8.75 8.80 -8.65
C ALA A 103 -7.41 9.31 -9.18
N ALA A 104 -7.38 10.56 -9.67
CA ALA A 104 -6.16 11.21 -10.15
C ALA A 104 -5.10 11.34 -9.04
N ARG A 105 -5.51 11.74 -7.83
CA ARG A 105 -4.60 11.86 -6.69
C ARG A 105 -4.02 10.50 -6.26
N ARG A 106 -4.82 9.44 -6.29
CA ARG A 106 -4.35 8.07 -6.01
C ARG A 106 -3.37 7.59 -7.07
N ALA A 107 -3.64 7.85 -8.35
CA ALA A 107 -2.75 7.51 -9.44
C ALA A 107 -1.42 8.26 -9.35
N ALA A 108 -1.46 9.56 -9.07
CA ALA A 108 -0.26 10.39 -8.88
C ALA A 108 0.61 9.87 -7.72
N LYS A 109 0.00 9.58 -6.56
CA LYS A 109 0.73 9.04 -5.41
C LYS A 109 1.36 7.68 -5.71
N LYS A 110 0.67 6.81 -6.46
CA LYS A 110 1.21 5.52 -6.89
C LYS A 110 2.41 5.69 -7.83
N ALA A 111 2.31 6.59 -8.81
CA ALA A 111 3.41 6.87 -9.73
C ALA A 111 4.65 7.46 -9.02
N GLU A 112 4.44 8.37 -8.07
CA GLU A 112 5.51 8.92 -7.23
C GLU A 112 6.21 7.83 -6.41
N GLN A 113 5.42 6.93 -5.81
CA GLN A 113 5.93 5.80 -5.05
C GLN A 113 6.73 4.83 -5.92
N GLU A 114 6.23 4.48 -7.10
CA GLU A 114 6.93 3.62 -8.07
C GLU A 114 8.25 4.26 -8.53
N ALA A 115 8.26 5.57 -8.78
CA ALA A 115 9.47 6.30 -9.14
C ALA A 115 10.51 6.31 -8.00
N MET A 116 10.08 6.50 -6.75
CA MET A 116 10.96 6.41 -5.58
C MET A 116 11.56 5.01 -5.43
N LEU A 117 10.74 3.96 -5.54
CA LEU A 117 11.19 2.57 -5.42
C LEU A 117 12.18 2.18 -6.52
N ALA A 118 11.96 2.65 -7.76
CA ALA A 118 12.86 2.40 -8.88
C ALA A 118 14.29 2.92 -8.64
N VAL A 119 14.45 3.97 -7.82
CA VAL A 119 15.75 4.56 -7.48
C VAL A 119 16.33 3.98 -6.19
N GLU A 120 15.52 3.84 -5.15
CA GLU A 120 16.01 3.50 -3.82
C GLU A 120 16.20 2.00 -3.60
N LEU A 121 15.40 1.16 -4.24
CA LEU A 121 15.50 -0.29 -4.09
C LEU A 121 16.83 -0.85 -4.63
N PRO A 122 17.31 -0.47 -5.84
CA PRO A 122 18.63 -0.93 -6.31
C PRO A 122 19.78 -0.51 -5.39
N LYS A 123 19.72 0.71 -4.82
CA LYS A 123 20.72 1.18 -3.85
C LYS A 123 20.71 0.34 -2.58
N ALA A 124 19.53 0.05 -2.04
CA ALA A 124 19.39 -0.78 -0.85
C ALA A 124 19.85 -2.23 -1.09
N ILE A 125 19.57 -2.79 -2.27
CA ILE A 125 20.08 -4.11 -2.69
C ILE A 125 21.60 -4.10 -2.75
N ALA A 126 22.21 -3.09 -3.37
CA ALA A 126 23.67 -2.97 -3.44
C ALA A 126 24.31 -2.86 -2.05
N ALA A 127 23.74 -2.04 -1.16
CA ALA A 127 24.20 -1.92 0.22
C ALA A 127 24.07 -3.24 0.99
N ALA A 128 22.95 -3.96 0.81
CA ALA A 128 22.73 -5.26 1.43
C ALA A 128 23.70 -6.34 0.91
N ARG A 129 24.03 -6.33 -0.39
CA ARG A 129 25.08 -7.20 -0.96
C ARG A 129 26.44 -6.91 -0.35
N GLN A 130 26.80 -5.64 -0.23
CA GLN A 130 28.05 -5.26 0.43
C GLN A 130 28.06 -5.73 1.89
N CYS A 131 26.97 -5.52 2.61
CA CYS A 131 26.81 -5.98 3.99
C CYS A 131 26.97 -7.51 4.11
N LEU A 132 26.37 -8.29 3.20
CA LEU A 132 26.56 -9.75 3.15
C LEU A 132 27.99 -10.15 2.78
N ALA A 133 28.65 -9.44 1.87
CA ALA A 133 30.03 -9.72 1.51
C ALA A 133 30.97 -9.45 2.70
N THR A 134 30.73 -8.39 3.46
CA THR A 134 31.52 -7.99 4.62
C THR A 134 31.28 -8.89 5.84
N TYR A 135 30.02 -9.17 6.17
CA TYR A 135 29.64 -9.80 7.44
C TYR A 135 29.14 -11.24 7.29
N GLY A 136 28.87 -11.71 6.08
CA GLY A 136 28.50 -13.09 5.78
C GLY A 136 27.31 -13.58 6.61
N GLU A 137 27.59 -14.55 7.48
CA GLU A 137 26.58 -15.20 8.33
C GLU A 137 26.07 -14.33 9.50
N PHE A 138 26.67 -13.15 9.72
CA PHE A 138 26.35 -12.22 10.82
C PHE A 138 25.51 -11.03 10.39
N THR A 139 25.24 -10.91 9.09
CA THR A 139 24.23 -9.98 8.61
C THR A 139 22.91 -10.29 9.28
N VAL A 140 22.33 -9.27 9.93
CA VAL A 140 21.03 -9.38 10.57
C VAL A 140 20.00 -9.79 9.54
N SER A 141 19.14 -10.74 9.90
CA SER A 141 18.11 -11.26 8.99
C SER A 141 18.67 -11.79 7.66
N LYS A 142 19.91 -12.34 7.65
CA LYS A 142 20.60 -12.83 6.43
C LYS A 142 19.73 -13.62 5.47
N LYS A 143 18.88 -14.52 5.99
CA LYS A 143 17.99 -15.35 5.17
C LYS A 143 17.02 -14.48 4.38
N ARG A 144 16.38 -13.53 5.07
CA ARG A 144 15.46 -12.57 4.45
C ARG A 144 16.16 -11.66 3.46
N VAL A 145 17.36 -11.18 3.78
CA VAL A 145 18.16 -10.35 2.86
C VAL A 145 18.52 -11.14 1.59
N ARG A 146 18.98 -12.39 1.72
CA ARG A 146 19.26 -13.29 0.59
C ARG A 146 18.02 -13.58 -0.25
N GLU A 147 16.87 -13.82 0.37
CA GLU A 147 15.60 -14.01 -0.32
C GLU A 147 15.21 -12.78 -1.16
N ILE A 148 15.29 -11.58 -0.59
CA ILE A 148 14.97 -10.34 -1.31
C ILE A 148 15.95 -10.11 -2.47
N ILE A 149 17.24 -10.34 -2.28
CA ILE A 149 18.25 -10.21 -3.35
C ILE A 149 17.97 -11.22 -4.46
N ALA A 150 17.75 -12.50 -4.13
CA ALA A 150 17.45 -13.53 -5.13
C ALA A 150 16.16 -13.20 -5.90
N HIS A 151 15.14 -12.68 -5.21
CA HIS A 151 13.90 -12.24 -5.84
C HIS A 151 14.14 -11.06 -6.81
N SER A 152 15.05 -10.13 -6.48
CA SER A 152 15.40 -9.01 -7.37
C SER A 152 16.12 -9.43 -8.65
N GLU A 153 16.77 -10.59 -8.64
CA GLU A 153 17.53 -11.15 -9.76
C GLU A 153 16.68 -12.09 -10.62
N ASN A 154 15.51 -12.50 -10.12
CA ASN A 154 14.62 -13.41 -10.82
C ASN A 154 13.67 -12.62 -11.74
N PRO A 155 13.81 -12.72 -13.08
CA PRO A 155 12.92 -12.03 -14.02
C PRO A 155 11.48 -12.55 -13.98
N ASP A 156 11.28 -13.80 -13.52
CA ASP A 156 9.97 -14.47 -13.42
C ASP A 156 9.33 -14.29 -12.03
N ALA A 157 9.87 -13.40 -11.21
CA ALA A 157 9.40 -13.23 -9.85
C ALA A 157 7.93 -12.74 -9.84
N PRO A 158 7.02 -13.43 -9.13
CA PRO A 158 5.57 -13.25 -9.26
C PRO A 158 5.03 -11.89 -8.80
N TRP A 159 5.80 -11.13 -8.02
CA TRP A 159 5.43 -9.79 -7.56
C TRP A 159 6.66 -8.88 -7.55
N PRO A 160 6.56 -7.58 -7.90
CA PRO A 160 7.68 -6.66 -7.74
C PRO A 160 7.99 -6.44 -6.26
N LEU A 161 9.27 -6.21 -5.96
CA LEU A 161 9.70 -5.78 -4.63
C LEU A 161 9.16 -4.37 -4.35
N GLY A 162 8.63 -4.17 -3.14
CA GLY A 162 7.97 -2.92 -2.74
C GLY A 162 8.60 -2.25 -1.53
N GLU A 163 7.86 -1.32 -0.91
CA GLU A 163 8.31 -0.56 0.27
C GLU A 163 8.71 -1.45 1.45
N ALA A 164 7.97 -2.54 1.69
CA ALA A 164 8.30 -3.47 2.77
C ALA A 164 9.68 -4.11 2.56
N SER A 165 10.00 -4.52 1.33
CA SER A 165 11.32 -5.07 0.99
C SER A 165 12.41 -4.01 1.11
N LEU A 166 12.15 -2.77 0.69
CA LEU A 166 13.09 -1.66 0.88
C LEU A 166 13.37 -1.40 2.37
N ALA A 167 12.34 -1.40 3.20
CA ALA A 167 12.46 -1.22 4.65
C ALA A 167 13.23 -2.39 5.29
N ASP A 168 12.88 -3.64 4.97
CA ASP A 168 13.56 -4.85 5.46
C ASP A 168 15.07 -4.77 5.18
N LEU A 169 15.47 -4.39 3.96
CA LEU A 169 16.88 -4.27 3.57
C LEU A 169 17.60 -3.16 4.37
N ARG A 170 17.00 -1.98 4.49
CA ARG A 170 17.60 -0.85 5.21
C ARG A 170 17.77 -1.15 6.70
N THR A 171 16.74 -1.72 7.33
CA THR A 171 16.80 -2.12 8.74
C THR A 171 17.88 -3.18 8.96
N ALA A 172 17.93 -4.22 8.12
CA ALA A 172 18.94 -5.27 8.24
C ALA A 172 20.38 -4.73 8.13
N VAL A 173 20.63 -3.81 7.18
CA VAL A 173 21.95 -3.18 7.03
C VAL A 173 22.27 -2.32 8.25
N ALA A 174 21.37 -1.44 8.66
CA ALA A 174 21.57 -0.55 9.82
C ALA A 174 21.85 -1.34 11.10
N GLU A 175 21.04 -2.35 11.41
CA GLU A 175 21.23 -3.17 12.61
C GLU A 175 22.53 -4.00 12.56
N THR A 176 23.00 -4.38 11.37
CA THR A 176 24.29 -5.07 11.22
C THR A 176 25.45 -4.13 11.49
N GLU A 177 25.41 -2.91 10.96
CA GLU A 177 26.43 -1.88 11.23
C GLU A 177 26.41 -1.46 12.70
N ASP A 178 25.24 -1.28 13.32
CA ASP A 178 25.12 -0.96 14.75
C ASP A 178 25.75 -2.04 15.64
N LYS A 179 25.55 -3.32 15.29
CA LYS A 179 26.22 -4.44 15.97
C LYS A 179 27.73 -4.43 15.73
N SER A 180 28.17 -4.14 14.51
CA SER A 180 29.60 -3.98 14.20
C SER A 180 30.23 -2.88 15.06
N ASP A 181 29.58 -1.72 15.17
CA ASP A 181 30.05 -0.60 15.97
C ASP A 181 30.08 -0.90 17.46
N TYR A 182 29.05 -1.60 17.96
CA TYR A 182 29.04 -2.10 19.33
C TYR A 182 30.25 -3.01 19.59
N MET A 183 30.55 -3.93 18.67
CA MET A 183 31.71 -4.81 18.79
C MET A 183 33.02 -4.02 18.76
N LEU A 184 33.18 -3.02 17.89
CA LEU A 184 34.36 -2.14 17.88
C LEU A 184 34.58 -1.46 19.23
N ARG A 185 33.53 -0.91 19.82
CA ARG A 185 33.60 -0.28 21.16
C ARG A 185 33.96 -1.29 22.24
N HIS A 186 33.37 -2.48 22.19
CA HIS A 186 33.70 -3.55 23.14
C HIS A 186 35.18 -3.94 23.05
N VAL A 187 35.71 -4.11 21.85
CA VAL A 187 37.12 -4.44 21.60
C VAL A 187 38.06 -3.33 22.07
N ALA A 188 37.66 -2.07 21.93
CA ALA A 188 38.44 -0.95 22.44
C ALA A 188 38.68 -1.06 23.97
N THR A 189 37.70 -1.58 24.72
CA THR A 189 37.78 -1.74 26.18
C THR A 189 38.48 -3.02 26.67
N LEU A 190 38.89 -3.91 25.77
CA LEU A 190 39.61 -5.12 26.15
C LEU A 190 41.03 -4.78 26.60
N ASP A 191 41.35 -5.14 27.85
CA ASP A 191 42.62 -4.88 28.55
C ASP A 191 43.37 -6.19 28.91
N LYS A 192 43.00 -7.30 28.26
CA LYS A 192 43.50 -8.64 28.59
C LYS A 192 44.82 -8.98 27.88
N GLU A 193 45.61 -9.85 28.52
CA GLU A 193 46.75 -10.54 27.93
C GLU A 193 46.36 -11.10 26.56
N ALA A 194 47.05 -10.60 25.53
CA ALA A 194 46.84 -10.91 24.13
C ALA A 194 48.09 -11.62 23.62
N VAL A 195 47.94 -12.57 22.68
CA VAL A 195 49.12 -13.18 22.06
C VAL A 195 49.88 -12.16 21.22
N ASP A 196 51.21 -12.18 21.29
CA ASP A 196 52.10 -11.33 20.49
C ASP A 196 52.48 -11.96 19.14
N TRP A 197 51.59 -12.80 18.59
CA TRP A 197 51.83 -13.46 17.30
C TRP A 197 51.85 -12.45 16.14
N PRO A 198 52.50 -12.75 15.02
CA PRO A 198 52.35 -11.97 13.78
C PRO A 198 50.88 -11.82 13.35
N GLU A 199 50.53 -10.71 12.69
CA GLU A 199 49.13 -10.43 12.30
C GLU A 199 48.57 -11.52 11.38
N ASP A 200 49.34 -11.94 10.40
CA ASP A 200 49.02 -13.01 9.45
C ASP A 200 48.70 -14.34 10.16
N GLU A 201 49.48 -14.70 11.19
CA GLU A 201 49.20 -15.89 11.99
C GLU A 201 47.91 -15.75 12.81
N VAL A 202 47.63 -14.58 13.37
CA VAL A 202 46.37 -14.31 14.08
C VAL A 202 45.19 -14.41 13.12
N VAL A 203 45.32 -13.87 11.90
CA VAL A 203 44.30 -13.94 10.85
C VAL A 203 44.03 -15.40 10.50
N GLU A 204 45.08 -16.18 10.22
CA GLU A 204 44.96 -17.60 9.89
C GLU A 204 44.28 -18.39 11.02
N ALA A 205 44.70 -18.16 12.27
CA ALA A 205 44.11 -18.81 13.44
C ALA A 205 42.62 -18.47 13.60
N VAL A 206 42.25 -17.18 13.49
CA VAL A 206 40.85 -16.73 13.57
C VAL A 206 40.01 -17.36 12.46
N LEU A 207 40.49 -17.38 11.22
CA LEU A 207 39.76 -17.97 10.09
C LEU A 207 39.63 -19.50 10.24
N ASN A 208 40.65 -20.18 10.73
CA ASN A 208 40.64 -21.62 10.95
C ASN A 208 39.68 -22.02 12.08
N LEU A 209 39.75 -21.35 13.24
CA LEU A 209 38.81 -21.58 14.35
C LEU A 209 37.37 -21.27 13.96
N THR A 210 37.16 -20.20 13.19
CA THR A 210 35.83 -19.84 12.68
C THR A 210 35.30 -20.86 11.66
N GLY A 211 36.14 -21.35 10.76
CA GLY A 211 35.75 -22.35 9.76
C GLY A 211 35.34 -23.69 10.37
N ARG A 212 35.92 -24.07 11.51
CA ARG A 212 35.59 -25.32 12.23
C ARG A 212 34.37 -25.22 13.14
N ASP A 213 34.03 -24.00 13.59
CA ASP A 213 32.86 -23.74 14.44
C ASP A 213 31.52 -23.93 13.70
N GLY A 214 31.52 -23.88 12.36
CA GLY A 214 30.35 -24.11 11.52
C GLY A 214 30.10 -25.60 11.23
N ASP A 215 29.03 -26.16 11.79
CA ASP A 215 28.44 -27.50 11.53
C ASP A 215 29.35 -28.74 11.70
N MET A 216 30.67 -28.57 11.83
CA MET A 216 31.69 -29.62 11.94
C MET A 216 32.20 -29.84 13.36
N ALA A 217 31.77 -29.04 14.36
CA ALA A 217 32.22 -29.18 15.75
C ALA A 217 31.99 -30.58 16.33
N SER A 218 30.93 -31.27 15.89
CA SER A 218 30.64 -32.66 16.27
C SER A 218 31.55 -33.70 15.61
N PHE A 219 32.20 -33.34 14.49
CA PHE A 219 33.11 -34.21 13.74
C PHE A 219 34.59 -33.95 14.09
N ASP A 220 34.95 -32.72 14.44
CA ASP A 220 36.34 -32.30 14.68
C ASP A 220 36.76 -32.33 16.17
N ASN A 221 36.12 -33.16 17.01
CA ASN A 221 36.45 -33.32 18.44
C ASN A 221 36.44 -32.00 19.25
N ASP A 222 35.39 -31.18 19.13
CA ASP A 222 35.27 -29.89 19.86
C ASP A 222 36.37 -28.85 19.52
N ILE A 223 36.95 -28.92 18.30
CA ILE A 223 37.88 -27.90 17.82
C ILE A 223 37.11 -26.76 17.14
N GLY A 224 37.34 -25.52 17.57
CA GLY A 224 36.59 -24.34 17.16
C GLY A 224 36.37 -23.38 18.33
N TRP A 225 35.57 -22.34 18.11
CA TRP A 225 35.24 -21.43 19.21
C TRP A 225 34.38 -22.13 20.25
N ASN A 226 34.75 -22.02 21.54
CA ASN A 226 33.80 -22.43 22.57
C ASN A 226 32.57 -21.52 22.53
N ARG A 227 31.42 -22.05 22.97
CA ARG A 227 30.12 -21.34 23.01
C ARG A 227 30.18 -19.85 23.42
N PRO A 228 30.89 -19.41 24.48
CA PRO A 228 30.95 -17.99 24.86
C PRO A 228 31.74 -17.11 23.89
N ASP A 229 32.70 -17.67 23.17
CA ASP A 229 33.58 -16.93 22.26
C ASP A 229 33.17 -17.10 20.78
N SER A 230 32.21 -17.98 20.47
CA SER A 230 31.74 -18.22 19.10
C SER A 230 31.25 -16.95 18.40
N SER A 231 30.36 -16.18 19.02
CA SER A 231 29.87 -14.93 18.43
C SER A 231 31.00 -13.89 18.27
N PRO A 232 31.80 -13.55 19.31
CA PRO A 232 32.96 -12.67 19.16
C PRO A 232 33.98 -13.14 18.11
N GLY A 233 34.29 -14.44 18.05
CA GLY A 233 35.27 -15.02 17.14
C GLY A 233 34.86 -14.92 15.67
N HIS A 234 33.58 -15.12 15.39
CA HIS A 234 33.08 -14.91 14.05
C HIS A 234 32.99 -13.43 13.65
N TRP A 235 32.60 -12.54 14.56
CA TRP A 235 32.65 -11.10 14.31
C TRP A 235 34.08 -10.64 14.05
N CYS A 236 35.05 -11.20 14.77
CA CYS A 236 36.47 -11.00 14.52
C CYS A 236 36.84 -11.40 13.07
N ALA A 237 36.46 -12.60 12.63
CA ALA A 237 36.71 -13.06 11.26
C ALA A 237 36.10 -12.12 10.20
N ALA A 238 34.85 -11.71 10.40
CA ALA A 238 34.17 -10.75 9.51
C ALA A 238 34.89 -9.39 9.45
N MET A 239 35.26 -8.84 10.61
CA MET A 239 36.00 -7.56 10.69
C MET A 239 37.36 -7.63 9.98
N VAL A 240 38.09 -8.74 10.14
CA VAL A 240 39.37 -8.98 9.46
C VAL A 240 39.22 -9.02 7.93
N GLY A 241 38.13 -9.59 7.44
CA GLY A 241 37.80 -9.70 6.01
C GLY A 241 37.09 -8.49 5.40
N SER A 242 36.73 -7.48 6.21
CA SER A 242 35.83 -6.38 5.80
C SER A 242 36.39 -5.41 4.76
N GLY A 243 37.70 -5.38 4.55
CA GLY A 243 38.39 -4.42 3.68
C GLY A 243 38.52 -3.00 4.28
N ASP A 244 37.88 -2.71 5.42
CA ASP A 244 38.03 -1.46 6.17
C ASP A 244 39.25 -1.57 7.12
N PRO A 245 40.26 -0.69 6.99
CA PRO A 245 41.46 -0.74 7.84
C PRO A 245 41.18 -0.63 9.35
N ALA A 246 40.20 0.19 9.76
CA ALA A 246 39.87 0.39 11.17
C ALA A 246 39.16 -0.85 11.74
N LYS A 247 38.20 -1.41 10.98
CA LYS A 247 37.53 -2.67 11.36
C LYS A 247 38.54 -3.82 11.37
N ARG A 248 39.42 -3.90 10.39
CA ARG A 248 40.50 -4.91 10.36
C ARG A 248 41.37 -4.82 11.59
N ALA A 249 41.90 -3.65 11.94
CA ALA A 249 42.77 -3.47 13.11
C ALA A 249 42.08 -3.89 14.43
N ALA A 250 40.80 -3.53 14.59
CA ALA A 250 40.01 -3.98 15.73
C ALA A 250 39.78 -5.50 15.71
N GLY A 251 39.51 -6.09 14.54
CA GLY A 251 39.45 -7.52 14.33
C GLY A 251 40.75 -8.21 14.79
N ILE A 252 41.92 -7.72 14.36
CA ILE A 252 43.21 -8.27 14.81
C ILE A 252 43.39 -8.15 16.32
N LYS A 253 43.05 -7.00 16.91
CA LYS A 253 43.13 -6.81 18.38
C LYS A 253 42.27 -7.84 19.12
N LEU A 254 41.02 -8.02 18.69
CA LEU A 254 40.11 -9.02 19.27
C LEU A 254 40.64 -10.44 19.04
N GLY A 255 41.13 -10.73 17.83
CA GLY A 255 41.71 -12.01 17.44
C GLY A 255 42.84 -12.41 18.38
N ARG A 256 43.77 -11.51 18.71
CA ARG A 256 44.86 -11.79 19.66
C ARG A 256 44.35 -12.16 21.06
N VAL A 257 43.29 -11.52 21.54
CA VAL A 257 42.70 -11.85 22.85
C VAL A 257 41.99 -13.20 22.81
N LEU A 258 41.27 -13.50 21.73
CA LEU A 258 40.54 -14.75 21.58
C LEU A 258 41.49 -15.92 21.36
N VAL A 259 42.35 -15.85 20.33
CA VAL A 259 43.34 -16.87 19.96
C VAL A 259 44.22 -17.25 21.14
N GLY A 260 44.60 -16.30 22.01
CA GLY A 260 45.36 -16.61 23.22
C GLY A 260 44.73 -17.68 24.11
N LYS A 261 43.40 -17.67 24.26
CA LYS A 261 42.68 -18.69 25.04
C LYS A 261 42.73 -20.09 24.43
N TYR A 262 42.88 -20.18 23.11
CA TYR A 262 42.85 -21.42 22.33
C TYR A 262 44.23 -21.89 21.86
N SER A 263 45.25 -21.05 22.04
CA SER A 263 46.63 -21.25 21.59
C SER A 263 47.18 -22.63 22.00
N VAL A 264 47.10 -22.95 23.29
CA VAL A 264 47.64 -24.20 23.85
C VAL A 264 46.74 -25.40 23.55
N THR A 265 45.42 -25.23 23.70
CA THR A 265 44.47 -26.35 23.73
C THR A 265 44.02 -26.82 22.36
N GLN A 266 43.91 -25.92 21.39
CA GLN A 266 43.37 -26.24 20.06
C GLN A 266 44.34 -25.92 18.91
N LEU A 267 45.26 -24.98 19.11
CA LEU A 267 46.24 -24.59 18.09
C LEU A 267 47.64 -25.19 18.33
N GLY A 268 47.85 -25.87 19.45
CA GLY A 268 49.09 -26.58 19.78
C GLY A 268 50.33 -25.69 19.97
N ARG A 269 50.14 -24.40 20.28
CA ARG A 269 51.21 -23.41 20.48
C ARG A 269 51.10 -22.78 21.87
N SER A 270 52.21 -22.73 22.61
CA SER A 270 52.29 -21.93 23.83
C SER A 270 52.16 -20.43 23.49
N ALA A 271 51.29 -19.71 24.20
CA ALA A 271 51.37 -18.26 24.26
C ALA A 271 52.78 -17.90 24.79
N ALA A 272 53.56 -17.20 23.98
CA ALA A 272 54.90 -16.74 24.37
C ALA A 272 54.78 -15.58 25.37
#